data_AF-A0A9E3THT3-F1
#
_entry.id   AF-A0A9E3THT3-F1
#
_cell.length_a   1.000
_cell.length_b   1.000
_cell.length_c   1.000
_cell.angle_alpha   90.00
_cell.angle_beta   90.00
_cell.angle_gamma   90.00
#
_symmetry.space_group_name_H-M   'P 1'
#
loop_
_entity.id
_entity.type
_entity.pdbx_description
1 polymer ?
#
loop_
_entity_poly.entity_id
_entity_poly.type
_entity_poly.pdbx_seq_one_letter_code
_entity_poly.pdbx_strand_id
1 'polypeptide(L)'
;MKSVLRGLLVAACGLLVASIAMAYSGSYPVDSGVNGTVHDLSTVHNGMDYTAVPADSLNRVCIFCHAPHNSYRLSTATGGAGPVAPSDFDYLPLWNHELQASTAYTMYENGPGAPQTGPKASQAILNGMAPGSSSLLCLSCHDGTIAANQYGNSDQLAGSSSTGGKFMSSVYTIGHGADRYLGNHHPIGFDYDLVKAGDNEIRNADNAMLTPSTFVRDHLYGPGSTRMECGTCHSVHNKGNAGERLLWRSDENSKLCLTCHDKGPYIAP
;
A
#
# COMPACT_ATOMS: atom_id res chain seq x y z
N MET A 1 -24.97 -11.91 52.00
CA MET A 1 -23.80 -12.54 51.36
C MET A 1 -24.02 -12.98 49.92
N LYS A 2 -25.21 -13.47 49.51
CA LYS A 2 -25.47 -13.91 48.11
C LYS A 2 -25.73 -12.78 47.10
N SER A 3 -26.12 -11.59 47.55
CA SER A 3 -26.38 -10.43 46.67
C SER A 3 -25.11 -9.64 46.29
N VAL A 4 -24.10 -9.64 47.16
CA VAL A 4 -22.81 -8.96 46.90
C VAL A 4 -21.96 -9.74 45.89
N LEU A 5 -22.07 -11.08 45.89
CA LEU A 5 -21.33 -11.95 44.98
C LEU A 5 -21.83 -11.87 43.52
N ARG A 6 -23.10 -11.50 43.29
CA ARG A 6 -23.66 -11.30 41.94
C ARG A 6 -23.23 -9.97 41.31
N GLY A 7 -23.00 -8.94 42.11
CA GLY A 7 -22.50 -7.64 41.61
C GLY A 7 -21.05 -7.70 41.14
N LEU A 8 -20.21 -8.50 41.81
CA LEU A 8 -18.80 -8.68 41.45
C LEU A 8 -18.60 -9.52 40.17
N LEU A 9 -19.52 -10.44 39.84
CA LEU A 9 -19.45 -11.22 38.60
C LEU A 9 -19.90 -10.43 37.35
N VAL A 10 -20.79 -9.44 37.50
CA VAL A 10 -21.18 -8.56 36.36
C VAL A 10 -20.11 -7.50 36.09
N ALA A 11 -19.37 -7.05 37.12
CA ALA A 11 -18.23 -6.15 36.95
C ALA A 11 -16.98 -6.87 36.39
N ALA A 12 -16.79 -8.16 36.66
CA ALA A 12 -15.63 -8.93 36.20
C ALA A 12 -15.74 -9.44 34.75
N CYS A 13 -16.96 -9.61 34.21
CA CYS A 13 -17.15 -10.03 32.81
C CYS A 13 -17.18 -8.86 31.81
N GLY A 14 -17.29 -7.60 32.26
CA GLY A 14 -17.24 -6.42 31.39
C GLY A 14 -15.83 -5.94 31.00
N LEU A 15 -14.79 -6.55 31.60
CA LEU A 15 -13.38 -6.20 31.38
C LEU A 15 -12.63 -7.22 30.52
N LEU A 16 -13.34 -8.17 29.91
CA LEU A 16 -12.77 -9.09 28.92
C LEU A 16 -12.69 -8.40 27.55
N VAL A 17 -11.54 -7.77 27.34
CA VAL A 17 -10.88 -7.59 26.03
C VAL A 17 -11.73 -6.86 24.98
N ALA A 18 -12.05 -5.60 25.25
CA ALA A 18 -11.98 -4.64 24.14
C ALA A 18 -10.50 -4.47 23.83
N SER A 19 -9.97 -5.24 22.87
CA SER A 19 -8.73 -4.91 22.20
C SER A 19 -8.97 -3.55 21.55
N ILE A 20 -8.64 -2.49 22.29
CA ILE A 20 -8.50 -1.17 21.71
C ILE A 20 -7.38 -1.37 20.71
N ALA A 21 -7.74 -1.54 19.43
CA ALA A 21 -6.82 -1.31 18.34
C ALA A 21 -6.37 0.13 18.52
N MET A 22 -5.28 0.32 19.25
CA MET A 22 -4.64 1.62 19.34
C MET A 22 -4.19 1.92 17.93
N ALA A 23 -4.96 2.76 17.22
CA ALA A 23 -4.49 3.37 16.01
C ALA A 23 -3.21 4.09 16.40
N TYR A 24 -2.07 3.56 15.95
CA TYR A 24 -0.79 4.18 16.19
C TYR A 24 -0.85 5.62 15.67
N SER A 25 -0.77 6.59 16.58
CA SER A 25 -0.85 8.02 16.30
C SER A 25 0.55 8.66 16.18
N GLY A 26 1.58 7.86 15.89
CA GLY A 26 2.93 8.39 15.80
C GLY A 26 3.09 9.24 14.56
N SER A 27 3.59 10.45 14.76
CA SER A 27 4.01 11.36 13.70
C SER A 27 5.42 11.00 13.24
N TYR A 28 5.60 10.74 11.95
CA TYR A 28 6.92 10.63 11.35
C TYR A 28 7.34 12.00 10.82
N PRO A 29 8.55 12.50 11.15
CA PRO A 29 9.04 13.74 10.56
C PRO A 29 9.09 13.60 9.03
N VAL A 30 8.53 14.57 8.29
CA VAL A 30 8.62 14.56 6.83
C VAL A 30 10.09 14.53 6.40
N ASP A 31 10.39 13.81 5.34
CA ASP A 31 11.73 13.62 4.78
C ASP A 31 12.72 12.86 5.69
N SER A 32 12.25 12.21 6.76
CA SER A 32 13.08 11.32 7.58
C SER A 32 13.44 9.99 6.91
N GLY A 33 12.89 9.72 5.72
CA GLY A 33 12.96 8.41 5.11
C GLY A 33 12.09 7.39 5.85
N VAL A 34 12.45 6.11 5.72
CA VAL A 34 11.67 4.99 6.26
C VAL A 34 11.93 4.70 7.73
N ASN A 35 13.03 5.20 8.32
CA ASN A 35 13.42 4.85 9.70
C ASN A 35 12.33 5.16 10.73
N GLY A 36 11.99 4.17 11.55
CA GLY A 36 10.94 4.24 12.57
C GLY A 36 9.51 4.30 12.01
N THR A 37 9.32 4.34 10.69
CA THR A 37 8.00 4.30 10.04
C THR A 37 7.45 2.89 10.02
N VAL A 38 6.18 2.72 9.63
CA VAL A 38 5.61 1.37 9.44
C VAL A 38 6.36 0.50 8.42
N HIS A 39 7.21 1.08 7.56
CA HIS A 39 8.05 0.37 6.59
C HIS A 39 9.50 0.19 7.05
N ASP A 40 9.86 0.59 8.27
CA ASP A 40 11.11 0.15 8.89
C ASP A 40 10.89 -1.23 9.52
N LEU A 41 11.30 -2.26 8.77
CA LEU A 41 11.24 -3.65 9.21
C LEU A 41 12.55 -4.10 9.85
N SER A 42 13.55 -3.21 9.97
CA SER A 42 14.85 -3.57 10.54
C SER A 42 14.79 -3.78 12.05
N THR A 43 13.78 -3.22 12.72
CA THR A 43 13.58 -3.31 14.16
C THR A 43 12.10 -3.48 14.53
N VAL A 44 11.84 -3.85 15.79
CA VAL A 44 10.47 -3.89 16.34
C VAL A 44 10.10 -2.48 16.80
N HIS A 45 9.05 -1.91 16.23
CA HIS A 45 8.48 -0.64 16.68
C HIS A 45 7.01 -0.52 16.28
N ASN A 46 6.33 0.48 16.83
CA ASN A 46 4.92 0.80 16.49
C ASN A 46 3.97 -0.39 16.72
N GLY A 47 4.31 -1.27 17.67
CA GLY A 47 3.56 -2.50 17.97
C GLY A 47 3.65 -3.58 16.88
N MET A 48 4.52 -3.42 15.89
CA MET A 48 4.71 -4.36 14.79
C MET A 48 6.08 -5.03 14.90
N ASP A 49 6.08 -6.34 14.72
CA ASP A 49 7.29 -7.14 14.65
C ASP A 49 7.33 -7.86 13.29
N TYR A 50 7.99 -7.23 12.33
CA TYR A 50 8.25 -7.76 10.98
C TYR A 50 9.75 -7.87 10.71
N THR A 51 10.56 -8.11 11.75
CA THR A 51 12.02 -8.23 11.58
C THR A 51 12.41 -9.45 10.74
N ALA A 52 13.56 -9.36 10.06
CA ALA A 52 14.12 -10.42 9.24
C ALA A 52 14.26 -11.76 10.00
N VAL A 53 14.04 -12.87 9.29
CA VAL A 53 14.27 -14.24 9.78
C VAL A 53 14.98 -15.03 8.66
N PRO A 54 16.26 -15.41 8.82
CA PRO A 54 17.14 -15.10 9.94
C PRO A 54 17.39 -13.59 10.09
N ALA A 55 17.84 -13.17 11.28
CA ALA A 55 18.09 -11.75 11.56
C ALA A 55 19.17 -11.18 10.64
N ASP A 56 18.94 -9.98 10.10
CA ASP A 56 19.95 -9.24 9.37
C ASP A 56 20.97 -8.65 10.34
N SER A 57 22.21 -9.16 10.33
CA SER A 57 23.27 -8.68 11.24
C SER A 57 23.67 -7.22 11.00
N LEU A 58 23.27 -6.65 9.86
CA LEU A 58 23.54 -5.26 9.49
C LEU A 58 22.36 -4.31 9.76
N ASN A 59 21.20 -4.81 10.21
CA ASN A 59 19.97 -4.03 10.43
C ASN A 59 19.66 -3.07 9.25
N ARG A 60 19.78 -3.54 8.00
CA ARG A 60 19.56 -2.69 6.82
C ARG A 60 18.08 -2.44 6.63
N VAL A 61 17.65 -1.19 6.71
CA VAL A 61 16.23 -0.83 6.54
C VAL A 61 15.75 -1.00 5.09
N CYS A 62 16.58 -0.69 4.09
CA CYS A 62 16.16 -0.73 2.69
C CYS A 62 16.12 -2.14 2.09
N ILE A 63 16.75 -3.15 2.72
CA ILE A 63 16.96 -4.45 2.09
C ILE A 63 15.67 -5.24 1.85
N PHE A 64 14.64 -4.94 2.64
CA PHE A 64 13.32 -5.55 2.50
C PHE A 64 12.69 -5.22 1.14
N CYS A 65 13.03 -4.07 0.56
CA CYS A 65 12.47 -3.63 -0.72
C CYS A 65 13.51 -3.60 -1.84
N HIS A 66 14.76 -3.26 -1.53
CA HIS A 66 15.79 -2.95 -2.52
C HIS A 66 17.05 -3.78 -2.33
N ALA A 67 17.62 -4.29 -3.43
CA ALA A 67 18.95 -4.87 -3.44
C ALA A 67 19.76 -4.40 -4.64
N PRO A 68 20.95 -3.82 -4.44
CA PRO A 68 21.74 -3.26 -5.54
C PRO A 68 22.17 -4.32 -6.58
N HIS A 69 22.26 -5.59 -6.18
CA HIS A 69 22.68 -6.68 -7.04
C HIS A 69 21.77 -7.89 -6.87
N ASN A 70 21.60 -8.63 -7.96
CA ASN A 70 20.83 -9.87 -8.03
C ASN A 70 19.36 -9.70 -7.62
N SER A 71 18.82 -8.48 -7.72
CA SER A 71 17.39 -8.19 -7.61
C SER A 71 16.63 -8.74 -8.82
N TYR A 72 15.30 -8.66 -8.79
CA TYR A 72 14.49 -9.00 -9.97
C TYR A 72 14.89 -8.18 -11.21
N ARG A 73 14.88 -8.83 -12.37
CA ARG A 73 15.15 -8.23 -13.70
C ARG A 73 13.97 -8.40 -14.65
N LEU A 74 13.79 -7.44 -15.54
CA LEU A 74 12.74 -7.46 -16.57
C LEU A 74 12.98 -8.52 -17.66
N SER A 75 14.25 -8.79 -18.00
CA SER A 75 14.61 -9.80 -18.98
C SER A 75 16.04 -10.28 -18.79
N THR A 76 16.40 -11.38 -19.46
CA THR A 76 17.77 -11.90 -19.51
C THR A 76 18.67 -11.15 -20.52
N ALA A 77 18.11 -10.25 -21.34
CA ALA A 77 18.80 -9.66 -22.49
C ALA A 77 19.93 -8.68 -22.12
N THR A 78 19.90 -8.09 -20.93
CA THR A 78 20.85 -7.05 -20.50
C THR A 78 22.01 -7.57 -19.64
N GLY A 79 22.18 -8.89 -19.50
CA GLY A 79 23.36 -9.49 -18.86
C GLY A 79 23.46 -9.34 -17.34
N GLY A 80 22.39 -8.93 -16.64
CA GLY A 80 22.33 -8.86 -15.18
C GLY A 80 22.02 -10.21 -14.52
N ALA A 81 22.44 -10.42 -13.27
CA ALA A 81 22.07 -11.59 -12.46
C ALA A 81 20.79 -11.33 -11.64
N GLY A 82 20.14 -12.39 -11.15
CA GLY A 82 18.87 -12.32 -10.44
C GLY A 82 17.70 -13.01 -11.17
N PRO A 83 16.57 -13.22 -10.47
CA PRO A 83 15.38 -13.84 -11.05
C PRO A 83 14.71 -12.92 -12.09
N VAL A 84 14.17 -13.52 -13.15
CA VAL A 84 13.37 -12.78 -14.14
C VAL A 84 11.94 -12.64 -13.59
N ALA A 85 11.43 -11.41 -13.55
CA ALA A 85 10.06 -11.15 -13.10
C ALA A 85 9.04 -11.59 -14.17
N PRO A 86 7.79 -11.93 -13.78
CA PRO A 86 6.68 -12.09 -14.72
C PRO A 86 6.44 -10.83 -15.56
N SER A 87 5.85 -10.98 -16.73
CA SER A 87 5.61 -9.88 -17.69
C SER A 87 4.70 -8.76 -17.18
N ASP A 88 3.91 -9.01 -16.13
CA ASP A 88 3.05 -8.01 -15.51
C ASP A 88 3.86 -6.96 -14.71
N PHE A 89 5.15 -7.22 -14.46
CA PHE A 89 6.05 -6.31 -13.80
C PHE A 89 6.97 -5.63 -14.83
N ASP A 90 6.65 -4.39 -15.18
CA ASP A 90 7.45 -3.53 -16.06
C ASP A 90 8.28 -2.47 -15.32
N TYR A 91 8.11 -2.40 -13.99
CA TYR A 91 8.84 -1.51 -13.08
C TYR A 91 9.44 -2.30 -11.92
N LEU A 92 10.77 -2.37 -11.87
CA LEU A 92 11.52 -3.09 -10.84
C LEU A 92 12.64 -2.18 -10.31
N PRO A 93 12.40 -1.38 -9.27
CA PRO A 93 13.38 -0.46 -8.71
C PRO A 93 14.39 -1.23 -7.85
N LEU A 94 15.11 -2.18 -8.44
CA LEU A 94 15.98 -3.11 -7.73
C LEU A 94 15.23 -3.95 -6.68
N TRP A 95 14.01 -4.38 -7.03
CA TRP A 95 13.08 -5.01 -6.09
C TRP A 95 13.64 -6.31 -5.51
N ASN A 96 13.56 -6.42 -4.19
CA ASN A 96 14.17 -7.52 -3.42
C ASN A 96 13.16 -8.37 -2.65
N HIS A 97 11.87 -8.04 -2.70
CA HIS A 97 10.84 -8.88 -2.08
C HIS A 97 10.28 -9.86 -3.11
N GLU A 98 9.90 -11.06 -2.67
CA GLU A 98 9.25 -12.05 -3.53
C GLU A 98 8.00 -11.46 -4.19
N LEU A 99 7.79 -11.83 -5.45
CA LEU A 99 6.64 -11.41 -6.24
C LEU A 99 5.54 -12.46 -6.12
N GLN A 100 4.29 -12.00 -5.92
CA GLN A 100 3.13 -12.86 -5.84
C GLN A 100 2.95 -13.69 -7.13
N ALA A 101 2.51 -14.93 -6.96
CA ALA A 101 2.28 -15.86 -8.07
C ALA A 101 1.12 -15.44 -8.99
N SER A 102 0.16 -14.66 -8.47
CA SER A 102 -1.00 -14.16 -9.22
C SER A 102 -1.10 -12.64 -9.11
N THR A 103 -1.24 -11.99 -10.26
CA THR A 103 -1.40 -10.53 -10.42
C THR A 103 -2.85 -10.14 -10.73
N ALA A 104 -3.76 -11.12 -10.79
CA ALA A 104 -5.18 -10.89 -11.02
C ALA A 104 -5.90 -10.51 -9.72
N TYR A 105 -6.62 -9.39 -9.75
CA TYR A 105 -7.42 -8.89 -8.63
C TYR A 105 -8.84 -8.55 -9.10
N THR A 106 -9.82 -8.79 -8.24
CA THR A 106 -11.16 -8.21 -8.41
C THR A 106 -11.07 -6.74 -8.03
N MET A 107 -11.25 -5.87 -9.01
CA MET A 107 -11.16 -4.41 -8.83
C MET A 107 -12.41 -3.83 -8.16
N TYR A 108 -12.37 -2.53 -7.90
CA TYR A 108 -13.46 -1.77 -7.29
C TYR A 108 -14.82 -2.09 -7.93
N GLU A 109 -15.75 -2.54 -7.08
CA GLU A 109 -17.14 -2.74 -7.41
C GLU A 109 -17.99 -1.84 -6.52
N ASN A 110 -19.11 -1.38 -7.05
CA ASN A 110 -20.06 -0.67 -6.22
C ASN A 110 -20.57 -1.61 -5.13
N GLY A 111 -20.72 -1.10 -3.90
CA GLY A 111 -21.20 -1.91 -2.78
C GLY A 111 -22.63 -2.45 -2.99
N PRO A 112 -23.07 -3.38 -2.14
CA PRO A 112 -24.44 -3.89 -2.17
C PRO A 112 -25.48 -2.76 -2.13
N GLY A 113 -26.44 -2.78 -3.06
CA GLY A 113 -27.50 -1.77 -3.15
C GLY A 113 -27.14 -0.51 -3.95
N ALA A 114 -25.90 -0.36 -4.41
CA ALA A 114 -25.51 0.69 -5.35
C ALA A 114 -25.70 0.25 -6.82
N PRO A 115 -25.87 1.19 -7.77
CA PRO A 115 -26.09 0.86 -9.18
C PRO A 115 -24.93 0.04 -9.76
N GLN A 116 -25.20 -1.16 -10.26
CA GLN A 116 -24.18 -2.00 -10.94
C GLN A 116 -24.21 -1.82 -12.46
N THR A 117 -25.20 -1.09 -12.98
CA THR A 117 -25.35 -0.78 -14.39
C THR A 117 -25.69 0.70 -14.58
N GLY A 118 -25.48 1.21 -15.80
CA GLY A 118 -25.79 2.59 -16.17
C GLY A 118 -24.75 3.62 -15.70
N PRO A 119 -25.10 4.92 -15.75
CA PRO A 119 -24.14 6.03 -15.61
C PRO A 119 -23.43 6.14 -14.26
N LYS A 120 -23.88 5.40 -13.23
CA LYS A 120 -23.32 5.41 -11.88
C LYS A 120 -22.69 4.07 -11.48
N ALA A 121 -22.60 3.12 -12.42
CA ALA A 121 -21.89 1.87 -12.21
C ALA A 121 -20.38 2.09 -12.19
N SER A 122 -19.68 1.34 -11.33
CA SER A 122 -18.22 1.22 -11.41
C SER A 122 -17.84 0.79 -12.82
N GLN A 123 -16.90 1.52 -13.43
CA GLN A 123 -16.34 1.18 -14.74
C GLN A 123 -15.08 0.33 -14.61
N ALA A 124 -14.66 -0.03 -13.39
CA ALA A 124 -13.36 -0.63 -13.18
C ALA A 124 -13.20 -1.99 -13.86
N ILE A 125 -14.22 -2.84 -13.73
CA ILE A 125 -14.22 -4.16 -14.36
C ILE A 125 -14.46 -4.04 -15.86
N LEU A 126 -15.39 -3.18 -16.29
CA LEU A 126 -15.73 -3.01 -17.71
C LEU A 126 -14.55 -2.48 -18.53
N ASN A 127 -13.73 -1.62 -17.94
CA ASN A 127 -12.55 -1.04 -18.58
C ASN A 127 -11.29 -1.89 -18.38
N GLY A 128 -11.41 -3.10 -17.80
CA GLY A 128 -10.28 -4.00 -17.59
C GLY A 128 -9.18 -3.40 -16.72
N MET A 129 -9.55 -2.58 -15.72
CA MET A 129 -8.58 -2.05 -14.77
C MET A 129 -7.85 -3.19 -14.08
N ALA A 130 -6.55 -3.03 -13.87
CA ALA A 130 -5.72 -3.97 -13.13
C ALA A 130 -4.57 -3.20 -12.47
N PRO A 131 -4.08 -3.61 -11.29
CA PRO A 131 -2.95 -2.93 -10.67
C PRO A 131 -1.75 -2.94 -11.64
N GLY A 132 -1.11 -1.80 -11.84
CA GLY A 132 0.15 -1.73 -12.58
C GLY A 132 1.31 -2.25 -11.74
N SER A 133 2.49 -2.35 -12.36
CA SER A 133 3.66 -2.94 -11.72
C SER A 133 4.00 -2.30 -10.38
N SER A 134 3.87 -0.98 -10.22
CA SER A 134 4.18 -0.31 -8.94
C SER A 134 3.26 -0.76 -7.80
N SER A 135 1.95 -0.85 -8.03
CA SER A 135 1.01 -1.37 -7.03
C SER A 135 1.19 -2.87 -6.80
N LEU A 136 1.53 -3.64 -7.83
CA LEU A 136 1.84 -5.07 -7.69
C LEU A 136 3.05 -5.30 -6.77
N LEU A 137 4.04 -4.41 -6.73
CA LEU A 137 5.14 -4.49 -5.75
C LEU A 137 4.63 -4.25 -4.33
N CYS A 138 3.77 -3.24 -4.11
CA CYS A 138 3.17 -3.02 -2.78
C CYS A 138 2.35 -4.25 -2.34
N LEU A 139 1.56 -4.80 -3.26
CA LEU A 139 0.72 -5.96 -3.01
C LEU A 139 1.54 -7.22 -2.75
N SER A 140 2.80 -7.31 -3.20
CA SER A 140 3.65 -8.46 -2.86
C SER A 140 3.92 -8.56 -1.34
N CYS A 141 3.94 -7.43 -0.62
CA CYS A 141 3.91 -7.41 0.85
C CYS A 141 2.48 -7.44 1.43
N HIS A 142 1.59 -6.63 0.84
CA HIS A 142 0.30 -6.28 1.46
C HIS A 142 -0.84 -7.25 1.17
N ASP A 143 -0.72 -8.08 0.12
CA ASP A 143 -1.75 -9.06 -0.21
C ASP A 143 -1.83 -10.22 0.78
N GLY A 144 -0.84 -10.34 1.67
CA GLY A 144 -0.82 -11.31 2.75
C GLY A 144 -0.50 -12.74 2.32
N THR A 145 -0.12 -12.99 1.07
CA THR A 145 0.30 -14.32 0.61
C THR A 145 1.79 -14.59 0.72
N ILE A 146 2.58 -13.54 0.84
CA ILE A 146 4.00 -13.61 1.12
C ILE A 146 4.21 -12.94 2.50
N ALA A 147 5.13 -13.48 3.28
CA ALA A 147 5.47 -12.89 4.56
C ALA A 147 6.13 -11.52 4.34
N ALA A 148 5.66 -10.48 5.02
CA ALA A 148 6.13 -9.10 4.82
C ALA A 148 7.64 -8.93 5.10
N ASN A 149 8.21 -9.81 5.93
CA ASN A 149 9.62 -9.83 6.27
C ASN A 149 10.46 -10.76 5.39
N GLN A 150 9.91 -11.37 4.34
CA GLN A 150 10.68 -12.10 3.34
C GLN A 150 11.43 -11.08 2.48
N TYR A 151 12.68 -11.35 2.17
CA TYR A 151 13.39 -10.65 1.10
C TYR A 151 14.56 -11.48 0.60
N GLY A 152 15.04 -11.09 -0.56
CA GLY A 152 16.12 -11.72 -1.28
C GLY A 152 15.72 -13.00 -1.99
N ASN A 153 16.70 -13.57 -2.69
CA ASN A 153 16.52 -14.77 -3.50
C ASN A 153 17.81 -15.63 -3.52
N SER A 154 17.75 -16.77 -4.21
CA SER A 154 18.86 -17.74 -4.26
C SER A 154 20.13 -17.23 -4.93
N ASP A 155 20.07 -16.16 -5.73
CA ASP A 155 21.22 -15.57 -6.41
C ASP A 155 21.98 -14.59 -5.50
N GLN A 156 21.50 -14.37 -4.26
CA GLN A 156 22.13 -13.50 -3.28
C GLN A 156 22.83 -14.30 -2.18
N LEU A 157 23.75 -13.63 -1.47
CA LEU A 157 24.41 -14.22 -0.30
C LEU A 157 23.37 -14.53 0.79
N ALA A 158 23.59 -15.61 1.54
CA ALA A 158 22.70 -16.01 2.64
C ALA A 158 22.50 -14.92 3.70
N GLY A 159 23.50 -14.04 3.91
CA GLY A 159 23.39 -12.88 4.81
C GLY A 159 22.63 -11.70 4.23
N SER A 160 22.12 -11.79 3.00
CA SER A 160 21.34 -10.76 2.30
C SER A 160 19.94 -11.26 1.94
N SER A 161 19.47 -12.31 2.60
CA SER A 161 18.11 -12.83 2.44
C SER A 161 17.46 -13.11 3.80
N SER A 162 16.14 -13.02 3.81
CA SER A 162 15.27 -13.43 4.91
C SER A 162 14.24 -14.40 4.32
N THR A 163 14.16 -15.60 4.89
CA THR A 163 13.12 -16.57 4.54
C THR A 163 11.73 -16.12 4.99
N GLY A 164 11.66 -15.13 5.88
CA GLY A 164 10.41 -14.55 6.35
C GLY A 164 9.68 -15.44 7.37
N GLY A 165 8.35 -15.40 7.32
CA GLY A 165 7.43 -16.14 8.20
C GLY A 165 6.49 -15.25 9.03
N LYS A 166 6.63 -13.92 8.92
CA LYS A 166 5.75 -12.95 9.59
C LYS A 166 4.80 -12.33 8.56
N PHE A 167 3.57 -12.85 8.53
CA PHE A 167 2.53 -12.40 7.59
C PHE A 167 1.80 -11.16 8.08
N MET A 168 1.33 -10.36 7.13
CA MET A 168 0.50 -9.19 7.41
C MET A 168 -0.73 -9.60 8.22
N SER A 169 -1.02 -8.89 9.30
CA SER A 169 -2.28 -9.10 10.03
C SER A 169 -3.47 -8.78 9.13
N SER A 170 -4.57 -9.53 9.25
CA SER A 170 -5.77 -9.35 8.42
C SER A 170 -6.37 -7.94 8.48
N VAL A 171 -6.11 -7.18 9.54
CA VAL A 171 -6.53 -5.78 9.67
C VAL A 171 -5.70 -4.79 8.83
N TYR A 172 -4.53 -5.22 8.33
CA TYR A 172 -3.60 -4.45 7.51
C TYR A 172 -3.39 -5.04 6.11
N THR A 173 -3.91 -6.25 5.85
CA THR A 173 -3.89 -6.89 4.54
C THR A 173 -4.78 -6.14 3.56
N ILE A 174 -4.28 -5.91 2.35
CA ILE A 174 -5.00 -5.29 1.22
C ILE A 174 -5.33 -6.41 0.24
N GLY A 175 -6.55 -6.50 -0.29
CA GLY A 175 -6.89 -7.58 -1.21
C GLY A 175 -7.33 -8.90 -0.53
N HIS A 176 -7.53 -8.91 0.79
CA HIS A 176 -8.09 -10.06 1.54
C HIS A 176 -7.33 -11.38 1.38
N GLY A 177 -6.00 -11.38 1.32
CA GLY A 177 -5.29 -12.65 1.19
C GLY A 177 -5.54 -13.26 -0.19
N ALA A 178 -5.71 -14.59 -0.19
CA ALA A 178 -5.99 -15.39 -1.39
C ALA A 178 -7.22 -14.94 -2.19
N ASP A 179 -8.15 -14.17 -1.59
CA ASP A 179 -9.37 -13.71 -2.24
C ASP A 179 -9.11 -12.62 -3.29
N ARG A 180 -7.96 -11.92 -3.22
CA ARG A 180 -7.51 -10.92 -4.20
C ARG A 180 -8.56 -9.85 -4.52
N TYR A 181 -9.29 -9.41 -3.50
CA TYR A 181 -10.43 -8.50 -3.63
C TYR A 181 -10.07 -7.07 -3.23
N LEU A 182 -9.92 -6.18 -4.22
CA LEU A 182 -9.73 -4.74 -4.07
C LEU A 182 -11.06 -3.96 -4.15
N GLY A 183 -12.19 -4.66 -4.19
CA GLY A 183 -13.52 -4.07 -4.40
C GLY A 183 -13.92 -3.00 -3.39
N ASN A 184 -13.38 -3.05 -2.17
CA ASN A 184 -13.62 -2.10 -1.08
C ASN A 184 -12.50 -1.05 -0.89
N HIS A 185 -11.55 -0.96 -1.81
CA HIS A 185 -10.46 0.01 -1.78
C HIS A 185 -10.71 1.13 -2.79
N HIS A 186 -10.05 2.27 -2.63
CA HIS A 186 -10.07 3.30 -3.67
C HIS A 186 -9.53 2.68 -4.97
N PRO A 187 -10.20 2.88 -6.12
CA PRO A 187 -9.74 2.31 -7.38
C PRO A 187 -8.29 2.71 -7.70
N ILE A 188 -7.55 1.77 -8.27
CA ILE A 188 -6.21 1.94 -8.85
C ILE A 188 -6.15 1.20 -10.18
N GLY A 189 -5.05 1.31 -10.92
CA GLY A 189 -4.85 0.57 -12.16
C GLY A 189 -5.56 1.18 -13.36
N PHE A 190 -5.93 2.45 -13.30
CA PHE A 190 -6.69 3.14 -14.34
C PHE A 190 -5.98 4.37 -14.88
N ASP A 191 -6.36 4.75 -16.10
CA ASP A 191 -5.93 6.02 -16.70
C ASP A 191 -6.79 7.18 -16.16
N TYR A 192 -6.15 8.08 -15.43
CA TYR A 192 -6.78 9.21 -14.78
C TYR A 192 -7.39 10.20 -15.79
N ASP A 193 -6.73 10.43 -16.92
CA ASP A 193 -7.20 11.38 -17.94
C ASP A 193 -8.46 10.85 -18.62
N LEU A 194 -8.55 9.53 -18.86
CA LEU A 194 -9.78 8.88 -19.32
C LEU A 194 -10.93 9.02 -18.32
N VAL A 195 -10.67 8.81 -17.03
CA VAL A 195 -11.68 8.99 -15.98
C VAL A 195 -12.13 10.45 -15.90
N LYS A 196 -11.18 11.39 -15.93
CA LYS A 196 -11.46 12.84 -15.95
C LYS A 196 -12.28 13.28 -17.16
N ALA A 197 -12.06 12.68 -18.33
CA ALA A 197 -12.83 12.97 -19.53
C ALA A 197 -14.29 12.49 -19.42
N GLY A 198 -14.53 11.41 -18.66
CA GLY A 198 -15.86 10.85 -18.41
C GLY A 198 -16.60 11.43 -17.20
N ASP A 199 -15.88 12.04 -16.25
CA ASP A 199 -16.44 12.59 -15.00
C ASP A 199 -15.97 14.04 -14.74
N ASN A 200 -16.92 14.97 -14.79
CA ASN A 200 -16.67 16.39 -14.53
C ASN A 200 -16.45 16.70 -13.04
N GLU A 201 -16.78 15.78 -12.14
CA GLU A 201 -16.50 15.91 -10.71
C GLU A 201 -15.08 15.44 -10.35
N ILE A 202 -14.27 15.06 -11.32
CA ILE A 202 -12.83 14.80 -11.14
C ILE A 202 -12.06 16.05 -11.58
N ARG A 203 -11.05 16.46 -10.82
CA ARG A 203 -10.19 17.60 -11.15
C ARG A 203 -9.10 17.21 -12.13
N ASN A 204 -8.68 18.16 -12.96
CA ASN A 204 -7.56 17.96 -13.88
C ASN A 204 -6.27 17.72 -13.09
N ALA A 205 -5.53 16.66 -13.44
CA ALA A 205 -4.30 16.26 -12.74
C ALA A 205 -3.19 17.31 -12.78
N ASP A 206 -3.16 18.16 -13.82
CA ASP A 206 -2.17 19.22 -14.02
C ASP A 206 -2.43 20.46 -13.13
N ASN A 207 -3.64 20.59 -12.58
CA ASN A 207 -4.03 21.77 -11.79
C ASN A 207 -4.38 21.42 -10.33
N ALA A 208 -4.55 20.13 -10.00
CA ALA A 208 -4.83 19.67 -8.65
C ALA A 208 -3.53 19.51 -7.88
N MET A 209 -3.19 20.45 -7.00
CA MET A 209 -2.01 20.35 -6.12
C MET A 209 -2.21 19.24 -5.09
N LEU A 210 -1.31 18.26 -5.10
CA LEU A 210 -1.24 17.19 -4.11
C LEU A 210 -0.35 17.60 -2.92
N THR A 211 0.71 18.35 -3.20
CA THR A 211 1.60 18.97 -2.19
C THR A 211 1.77 20.45 -2.51
N PRO A 212 2.37 21.27 -1.63
CA PRO A 212 2.63 22.68 -1.90
C PRO A 212 3.48 22.95 -3.16
N SER A 213 4.18 21.94 -3.69
CA SER A 213 5.09 22.09 -4.83
C SER A 213 4.83 21.11 -5.99
N THR A 214 3.84 20.23 -5.90
CA THR A 214 3.57 19.20 -6.93
C THR A 214 2.08 19.00 -7.16
N PHE A 215 1.71 18.65 -8.38
CA PHE A 215 0.35 18.31 -8.79
C PHE A 215 0.10 16.81 -8.78
N VAL A 216 -1.16 16.38 -8.86
CA VAL A 216 -1.52 14.96 -9.01
C VAL A 216 -0.76 14.33 -10.18
N ARG A 217 -0.58 15.06 -11.30
CA ARG A 217 0.21 14.62 -12.46
C ARG A 217 1.60 14.10 -12.09
N ASP A 218 2.29 14.74 -11.14
CA ASP A 218 3.66 14.40 -10.76
C ASP A 218 3.77 13.06 -10.01
N HIS A 219 2.63 12.52 -9.55
CA HIS A 219 2.54 11.29 -8.75
C HIS A 219 1.79 10.17 -9.48
N LEU A 220 1.35 10.39 -10.72
CA LEU A 220 0.79 9.35 -11.57
C LEU A 220 1.92 8.54 -12.23
N TYR A 221 1.64 7.26 -12.47
CA TYR A 221 2.61 6.29 -12.98
C TYR A 221 2.43 6.04 -14.47
N GLY A 222 3.34 5.24 -15.02
CA GLY A 222 3.28 4.75 -16.40
C GLY A 222 3.60 5.82 -17.46
N PRO A 223 3.59 5.43 -18.73
CA PRO A 223 3.84 6.34 -19.84
C PRO A 223 2.88 7.53 -19.83
N GLY A 224 3.41 8.75 -19.93
CA GLY A 224 2.60 9.97 -19.92
C GLY A 224 2.09 10.39 -18.53
N SER A 225 2.47 9.68 -17.46
CA SER A 225 2.04 9.98 -16.08
C SER A 225 0.51 10.07 -15.97
N THR A 226 -0.19 9.03 -16.43
CA THR A 226 -1.67 8.99 -16.41
C THR A 226 -2.21 7.90 -15.49
N ARG A 227 -1.39 6.93 -15.06
CA ARG A 227 -1.86 5.76 -14.33
C ARG A 227 -2.01 6.06 -12.83
N MET A 228 -3.20 5.87 -12.29
CA MET A 228 -3.46 5.90 -10.85
C MET A 228 -2.95 4.60 -10.21
N GLU A 229 -2.00 4.68 -9.28
CA GLU A 229 -1.44 3.53 -8.57
C GLU A 229 -1.31 3.84 -7.07
N CYS A 230 -1.01 2.87 -6.22
CA CYS A 230 -0.88 3.07 -4.76
C CYS A 230 0.05 4.24 -4.41
N GLY A 231 1.17 4.36 -5.13
CA GLY A 231 2.16 5.42 -4.92
C GLY A 231 1.70 6.83 -5.29
N THR A 232 0.56 6.98 -5.98
CA THR A 232 -0.03 8.30 -6.25
C THR A 232 -0.51 8.96 -4.97
N CYS A 233 -0.96 8.17 -4.00
CA CYS A 233 -1.39 8.65 -2.69
C CYS A 233 -0.32 8.41 -1.61
N HIS A 234 0.43 7.31 -1.72
CA HIS A 234 1.42 6.90 -0.71
C HIS A 234 2.85 7.29 -1.08
N SER A 235 3.53 7.98 -0.16
CA SER A 235 4.96 8.26 -0.17
C SER A 235 5.70 7.26 0.70
N VAL A 236 6.06 6.10 0.14
CA VAL A 236 6.72 5.00 0.90
C VAL A 236 8.04 5.41 1.56
N HIS A 237 8.68 6.49 1.09
CA HIS A 237 9.89 7.07 1.68
C HIS A 237 9.62 8.25 2.62
N ASN A 238 8.38 8.42 3.07
CA ASN A 238 7.95 9.47 4.01
C ASN A 238 8.31 10.90 3.55
N LYS A 239 8.18 11.20 2.26
CA LYS A 239 8.46 12.53 1.68
C LYS A 239 7.22 13.42 1.53
N GLY A 240 6.10 12.95 2.06
CA GLY A 240 4.80 13.59 1.90
C GLY A 240 4.45 14.46 3.08
N ASN A 241 3.52 13.97 3.91
CA ASN A 241 3.07 14.66 5.12
C ASN A 241 3.45 13.91 6.40
N ALA A 242 3.34 14.60 7.53
CA ALA A 242 3.58 14.03 8.85
C ALA A 242 2.36 13.27 9.37
N GLY A 243 2.56 12.02 9.77
CA GLY A 243 1.70 11.30 10.73
C GLY A 243 0.57 10.44 10.17
N GLU A 244 0.23 10.52 8.89
CA GLU A 244 -0.83 9.69 8.31
C GLU A 244 -0.27 8.70 7.29
N ARG A 245 -0.04 7.46 7.73
CA ARG A 245 0.18 6.25 6.91
C ARG A 245 1.00 6.46 5.62
N LEU A 246 2.03 7.30 5.71
CA LEU A 246 2.92 7.63 4.60
C LEU A 246 2.18 8.17 3.37
N LEU A 247 1.29 9.16 3.56
CA LEU A 247 0.57 9.81 2.47
C LEU A 247 1.35 11.02 1.91
N TRP A 248 1.16 11.36 0.64
CA TRP A 248 1.64 12.63 0.07
C TRP A 248 0.91 13.84 0.64
N ARG A 249 -0.40 13.70 0.88
CA ARG A 249 -1.27 14.71 1.47
C ARG A 249 -2.06 14.11 2.63
N SER A 250 -2.19 14.87 3.71
CA SER A 250 -3.02 14.44 4.83
C SER A 250 -4.49 14.26 4.39
N ASP A 251 -5.15 13.24 4.91
CA ASP A 251 -6.58 12.99 4.75
C ASP A 251 -7.43 13.64 5.86
N GLU A 252 -6.81 14.44 6.74
CA GLU A 252 -7.54 15.23 7.73
C GLU A 252 -8.63 16.07 7.03
N ASN A 253 -9.87 15.94 7.49
CA ASN A 253 -11.05 16.57 6.86
C ASN A 253 -11.21 16.23 5.36
N SER A 254 -10.81 15.02 4.95
CA SER A 254 -10.88 14.54 3.57
C SER A 254 -10.04 15.36 2.57
N LYS A 255 -9.01 16.07 3.04
CA LYS A 255 -8.12 16.89 2.19
C LYS A 255 -7.50 16.09 1.05
N LEU A 256 -7.17 14.80 1.27
CA LEU A 256 -6.67 13.93 0.21
C LEU A 256 -7.76 13.65 -0.83
N CYS A 257 -8.95 13.19 -0.42
CA CYS A 257 -10.07 12.93 -1.35
C CYS A 257 -10.45 14.17 -2.15
N LEU A 258 -10.55 15.31 -1.46
CA LEU A 258 -10.83 16.62 -2.03
C LEU A 258 -9.64 17.19 -2.80
N THR A 259 -8.59 16.42 -3.11
CA THR A 259 -7.59 16.79 -4.13
C THR A 259 -8.14 16.49 -5.52
N CYS A 260 -8.66 15.27 -5.71
CA CYS A 260 -9.11 14.79 -7.01
C CYS A 260 -10.62 14.94 -7.20
N HIS A 261 -11.41 14.79 -6.14
CA HIS A 261 -12.87 14.86 -6.20
C HIS A 261 -13.39 16.27 -5.91
N ASP A 262 -14.17 16.80 -6.86
CA ASP A 262 -14.83 18.08 -6.75
C ASP A 262 -16.21 17.94 -6.10
N LYS A 263 -16.21 17.98 -4.76
CA LYS A 263 -17.40 17.82 -3.90
C LYS A 263 -17.67 19.04 -3.00
N GLY A 264 -17.01 20.17 -3.29
CA GLY A 264 -17.04 21.39 -2.49
C GLY A 264 -15.79 22.26 -2.75
N PRO A 265 -15.55 23.30 -1.93
CA PRO A 265 -14.40 24.19 -2.11
C PRO A 265 -13.07 23.42 -2.06
N TYR A 266 -12.29 23.50 -3.14
CA TYR A 266 -10.91 23.03 -3.15
C TYR A 266 -10.03 24.01 -2.36
N ILE A 267 -9.29 23.49 -1.39
CA ILE A 267 -8.25 24.24 -0.68
C ILE A 267 -6.93 23.61 -1.08
N ALA A 268 -6.05 24.36 -1.75
CA ALA A 268 -4.71 23.89 -2.07
C ALA A 268 -3.93 23.57 -0.77
N PRO A 269 -3.06 22.54 -0.79
CA PRO A 269 -2.22 22.18 0.36
C PRO A 269 -1.23 23.28 0.76
#